data_AF-A0A7J2ZG65-F1
#
_entry.id   AF-A0A7J2ZG65-F1
#
_cell.length_a   1.000
_cell.length_b   1.000
_cell.length_c   1.000
_cell.angle_alpha   90.00
_cell.angle_beta   90.00
_cell.angle_gamma   90.00
#
_symmetry.space_group_name_H-M   'P 1'
#
loop_
_entity.id
_entity.type
_entity.pdbx_description
1 polymer ?
#
loop_
_entity_poly.entity_id
_entity_poly.type
_entity_poly.pdbx_seq_one_letter_code
_entity_poly.pdbx_strand_id
1 'polypeptide(L)' 'MPSGKLKACSLCGSLEIQPIPLSEGGVPGASEVAGAYWCRKCKRKVVPAVFKNIKEYERFLKGIHR' A
#
# COMPACT_ATOMS: atom_id res chain seq x y z
N MET A 1 21.39 1.91 -3.81
CA MET A 1 19.94 2.01 -4.10
C MET A 1 19.20 1.67 -2.82
N PRO A 2 18.29 2.50 -2.31
CA PRO A 2 17.68 2.22 -1.03
C PRO A 2 16.89 0.92 -1.13
N SER A 3 17.23 -0.03 -0.27
CA SER A 3 16.61 -1.36 -0.10
C SER A 3 15.20 -1.25 0.51
N GLY A 4 14.42 -0.25 0.08
CA GLY A 4 13.06 -0.01 0.51
C GLY A 4 12.11 -0.88 -0.31
N LYS A 5 11.53 -1.90 0.31
CA LYS A 5 10.43 -2.66 -0.28
C LYS A 5 9.34 -1.66 -0.72
N LEU A 6 8.99 -1.66 -2.00
CA LEU A 6 7.95 -0.78 -2.55
C LEU A 6 6.59 -1.24 -2.03
N LYS A 7 5.80 -0.35 -1.43
CA LYS A 7 4.46 -0.65 -0.98
C LYS A 7 3.46 0.11 -1.85
N ALA A 8 2.48 -0.59 -2.41
CA ALA A 8 1.41 0.02 -3.20
C ALA A 8 0.04 -0.50 -2.76
N CYS A 9 -1.02 0.23 -3.12
CA CYS A 9 -2.38 -0.21 -2.95
C CYS A 9 -2.62 -1.51 -3.73
N SER A 10 -3.06 -2.57 -3.04
CA SER A 10 -3.39 -3.87 -3.66
C SER A 10 -4.61 -3.83 -4.59
N LEU A 11 -5.41 -2.76 -4.55
CA LEU A 11 -6.61 -2.62 -5.39
C LEU A 11 -6.36 -1.81 -6.66
N CYS A 12 -5.65 -0.69 -6.56
CA CYS A 12 -5.51 0.25 -7.68
C CYS A 12 -4.06 0.55 -8.07
N GLY A 13 -3.10 -0.06 -7.38
CA GLY A 13 -1.67 0.16 -7.61
C GLY A 13 -1.12 1.51 -7.16
N SER A 14 -1.92 2.41 -6.58
CA SER A 14 -1.40 3.70 -6.13
C SER A 14 -0.35 3.54 -5.03
N LEU A 15 0.77 4.28 -5.16
CA LEU A 15 1.79 4.41 -4.12
C LEU A 15 1.38 5.38 -3.00
N GLU A 16 0.28 6.11 -3.17
CA GLU A 16 -0.28 7.04 -2.18
C GLU A 16 -1.07 6.30 -1.10
N ILE A 17 -0.37 5.45 -0.38
CA ILE A 17 -0.85 4.75 0.80
C ILE A 17 -0.18 5.30 2.05
N GLN A 18 -0.94 5.42 3.12
CA GLN A 18 -0.47 5.93 4.42
C GLN A 18 -0.95 5.02 5.54
N PRO A 19 -0.30 5.02 6.72
CA PRO A 19 -0.87 4.38 7.90
C PRO A 19 -2.30 4.88 8.13
N ILE A 20 -3.16 4.02 8.67
CA ILE A 20 -4.55 4.41 8.97
C ILE A 20 -4.50 5.57 9.97
N PRO A 21 -5.19 6.69 9.69
CA PRO A 21 -5.21 7.82 10.62
C PRO A 21 -5.92 7.43 11.92
N LEU A 22 -5.53 8.08 13.03
CA LEU A 22 -6.15 7.90 14.34
C LEU A 22 -7.67 8.06 14.31
N SER A 23 -8.17 8.99 13.48
CA SER A 23 -9.60 9.26 13.28
C SER A 23 -10.40 8.06 12.75
N GLU A 24 -9.75 7.12 12.07
CA GLU A 24 -10.34 5.90 11.50
C GLU A 24 -10.02 4.65 12.37
N GLY A 25 -9.58 4.86 13.61
CA GLY A 25 -9.17 3.79 14.52
C GLY A 25 -7.74 3.29 14.31
N GLY A 26 -6.91 4.05 13.57
CA GLY A 26 -5.50 3.72 13.36
C GLY A 26 -4.67 3.97 14.60
N VAL A 27 -4.17 2.91 15.24
CA VAL A 27 -3.23 3.06 16.35
C VAL A 27 -1.80 3.20 15.77
N PRO A 28 -1.03 4.23 16.18
CA PRO A 28 0.37 4.40 15.79
C PRO A 28 1.18 3.17 16.19
N GLY A 29 2.05 2.69 15.30
CA GLY A 29 2.75 1.41 15.49
C GLY A 29 1.87 0.20 15.17
N ALA A 30 0.66 0.06 15.72
CA ALA A 30 -0.19 -1.12 15.48
C ALA A 30 -0.64 -1.26 14.02
N SER A 31 -0.87 -0.15 13.31
CA SER A 31 -1.25 -0.17 11.89
C SER A 31 -0.14 -0.76 11.00
N GLU A 32 1.11 -0.55 11.38
CA GLU A 32 2.29 -1.11 10.71
C GLU A 32 2.45 -2.60 11.06
N VAL A 33 2.16 -3.00 12.30
CA VAL A 33 2.20 -4.41 12.72
C VAL A 33 1.02 -5.21 12.12
N ALA A 34 -0.15 -4.60 12.00
CA ALA A 34 -1.35 -5.20 11.39
C ALA A 34 -1.31 -5.20 9.86
N GLY A 35 -0.31 -4.56 9.24
CA GLY A 35 -0.17 -4.48 7.80
C GLY A 35 -1.33 -3.75 7.09
N ALA A 36 -2.01 -2.82 7.78
CA ALA A 36 -3.19 -2.15 7.24
C ALA A 36 -2.93 -0.66 6.98
N TYR A 37 -3.19 -0.24 5.75
CA TYR A 37 -2.91 1.11 5.25
C TYR A 37 -4.19 1.72 4.66
N TRP A 38 -4.26 3.04 4.63
CA TRP A 38 -5.29 3.80 3.94
C TRP A 38 -4.79 4.22 2.56
N CYS A 39 -5.53 3.91 1.51
CA CYS A 39 -5.23 4.40 0.17
C CYS A 39 -5.96 5.72 -0.09
N ARG A 40 -5.22 6.79 -0.42
CA ARG A 40 -5.84 8.11 -0.73
C ARG A 40 -6.66 8.09 -2.02
N LYS A 41 -6.24 7.29 -3.01
CA LYS A 41 -6.93 7.17 -4.30
C LYS A 41 -8.24 6.39 -4.19
N CYS A 42 -8.25 5.26 -3.48
CA CYS A 42 -9.45 4.44 -3.29
C CYS A 42 -10.33 4.92 -2.12
N LYS A 43 -9.82 5.78 -1.24
CA LYS A 43 -10.47 6.21 0.02
C LYS A 43 -10.97 5.02 0.84
N ARG A 44 -10.14 3.97 0.95
CA ARG A 44 -10.46 2.71 1.63
C ARG A 44 -9.23 2.15 2.35
N LYS A 45 -9.49 1.37 3.40
CA LYS A 45 -8.50 0.52 4.08
C LYS A 45 -8.10 -0.63 3.16
N VAL A 46 -6.79 -0.82 2.99
CA VAL A 46 -6.19 -1.85 2.15
C VAL A 46 -4.98 -2.46 2.85
N VAL A 47 -4.71 -3.73 2.56
CA VAL A 47 -3.41 -4.34 2.86
C VAL A 47 -2.50 -4.01 1.67
N PRO A 48 -1.37 -3.33 1.86
CA PRO A 48 -0.51 -2.93 0.76
C PRO A 48 0.17 -4.15 0.16
N ALA A 49 0.26 -4.18 -1.17
CA ALA A 49 1.11 -5.12 -1.86
C ALA A 49 2.57 -4.66 -1.72
N VAL A 50 3.45 -5.59 -1.34
CA VAL A 50 4.86 -5.32 -1.08
C VAL A 50 5.69 -5.94 -2.21
N PHE A 51 6.43 -5.10 -2.92
CA PHE A 51 7.23 -5.48 -4.08
C PHE A 51 8.72 -5.41 -3.73
N LYS A 52 9.48 -6.41 -4.18
CA LYS A 52 10.93 -6.46 -3.98
C LYS A 52 11.66 -5.48 -4.89
N ASN A 53 11.09 -5.18 -6.06
CA ASN A 53 11.66 -4.30 -7.07
C ASN A 53 10.57 -3.66 -7.94
N ILE A 54 10.98 -2.68 -8.75
CA ILE A 54 10.07 -1.95 -9.64
C ILE A 54 9.45 -2.83 -10.74
N LYS A 55 10.15 -3.87 -11.21
CA LYS A 55 9.63 -4.77 -12.25
C LYS A 55 8.42 -5.58 -11.77
N GLU A 56 8.43 -6.03 -10.51
CA GLU A 56 7.26 -6.69 -9.91
C GLU A 56 6.07 -5.74 -9.79
N TYR A 57 6.32 -4.49 -9.41
CA TYR A 57 5.29 -3.46 -9.33
C TYR A 57 4.69 -3.14 -10.72
N GLU A 58 5.51 -2.98 -11.75
CA GLU A 58 5.04 -2.76 -13.12
C GLU A 58 4.21 -3.94 -13.65
N ARG A 59 4.61 -5.17 -13.34
CA ARG A 59 3.84 -6.38 -13.69
C ARG A 59 2.48 -6.38 -13.01
N PHE A 60 2.43 -5.98 -11.74
CA PHE A 60 1.19 -5.85 -10.99
C PHE A 60 0.27 -4.79 -11.62
N LEU A 61 0.77 -3.59 -11.94
CA LEU A 61 -0.03 -2.55 -12.59
C LEU A 61 -0.66 -3.03 -13.91
N LYS A 62 0.12 -3.75 -14.73
CA LYS A 62 -0.39 -4.34 -15.98
C LYS A 62 -1.50 -5.38 -15.75
N GLY A 63 -1.48 -6.06 -14.61
CA GLY A 63 -2.49 -7.08 -14.27
C GLY A 63 -3.82 -6.52 -13.79
N ILE A 64 -3.82 -5.36 -13.11
CA ILE A 64 -5.05 -4.75 -12.55
C ILE A 64 -5.78 -3.89 -13.60
N HIS A 65 -5.05 -3.29 -14.53
CA HIS A 65 -5.61 -2.42 -15.58
C HIS A 65 -6.09 -3.21 -16.82
N ARG A 66 -6.48 -4.47 -16.64
CA ARG A 66 -6.97 -5.35 -17.69
C ARG A 66 -8.49 -5.41 -17.66
#